data_AF-A0A963BIU8-F1
#
_entry.id   AF-A0A963BIU8-F1
#
_cell.length_a   1.000
_cell.length_b   1.000
_cell.length_c   1.000
_cell.angle_alpha   90.00
_cell.angle_beta   90.00
_cell.angle_gamma   90.00
#
_symmetry.space_group_name_H-M   'P 1'
#
loop_
_entity.id
_entity.type
_entity.pdbx_description
1 polymer ?
#
loop_
_entity_poly.entity_id
_entity_poly.type
_entity_poly.pdbx_seq_one_letter_code
_entity_poly.pdbx_strand_id
1 'polypeptide(L)'
;MVMQTTLRFGEAVNKRDLSGFRDTTANAFRQAFSLERFNLSFRGFIEQSMDLTVVRNLEPAITETNFNSAQGTQRLAGTFPTRPSQLRFDYTFQWEDDSWKVAGIDLAVVPVE
;
A
#
# COMPACT_ATOMS: atom_id res chain seq x y z
N MET A 1 -1.70 9.12 -5.33
CA MET A 1 -0.71 8.13 -4.86
C MET A 1 -1.29 7.24 -3.77
N VAL A 2 -1.53 7.72 -2.55
CA VAL A 2 -2.06 6.91 -1.42
C VAL A 2 -3.34 6.13 -1.78
N MET A 3 -4.41 6.83 -2.16
CA MET A 3 -5.68 6.20 -2.57
C MET A 3 -5.49 5.14 -3.66
N GLN A 4 -4.81 5.51 -4.74
CA GLN A 4 -4.58 4.63 -5.89
C GLN A 4 -3.80 3.37 -5.51
N THR A 5 -2.78 3.49 -4.64
CA THR A 5 -2.02 2.36 -4.13
C THR A 5 -2.93 1.42 -3.34
N THR A 6 -3.71 1.95 -2.39
CA THR A 6 -4.64 1.14 -1.59
C THR A 6 -5.68 0.44 -2.46
N LEU A 7 -6.25 1.12 -3.46
CA LEU A 7 -7.22 0.54 -4.38
C LEU A 7 -6.62 -0.59 -5.22
N ARG A 8 -5.46 -0.37 -5.83
CA ARG A 8 -4.78 -1.41 -6.63
C ARG A 8 -4.39 -2.61 -5.79
N PHE A 9 -3.93 -2.39 -4.56
CA PHE A 9 -3.64 -3.46 -3.62
C PHE A 9 -4.92 -4.22 -3.24
N GLY A 10 -6.00 -3.51 -2.92
CA GLY A 10 -7.31 -4.12 -2.65
C GLY A 10 -7.86 -4.94 -3.81
N GLU A 11 -7.74 -4.45 -5.04
CA GLU A 11 -8.10 -5.19 -6.26
C GLU A 11 -7.26 -6.47 -6.43
N ALA A 12 -5.97 -6.41 -6.10
CA ALA A 12 -5.07 -7.55 -6.13
C ALA A 12 -5.40 -8.59 -5.04
N VAL A 13 -5.75 -8.13 -3.82
CA VAL A 13 -6.25 -8.97 -2.73
C VAL A 13 -7.55 -9.67 -3.13
N ASN A 14 -8.51 -8.94 -3.72
CA ASN A 14 -9.78 -9.50 -4.20
C ASN A 14 -9.57 -10.55 -5.31
N LYS A 15 -8.56 -10.37 -6.16
CA LYS A 15 -8.15 -11.36 -7.17
C LYS A 15 -7.31 -12.51 -6.61
N ARG A 16 -6.89 -12.44 -5.35
CA ARG A 16 -5.94 -13.35 -4.69
C ARG A 16 -4.63 -13.50 -5.47
N ASP A 17 -4.23 -12.43 -6.15
CA ASP A 17 -3.02 -12.36 -6.98
C ASP A 17 -2.38 -10.99 -6.83
N LEU A 18 -1.26 -10.96 -6.11
CA LEU A 18 -0.49 -9.74 -5.87
C LEU A 18 0.58 -9.47 -6.94
N SER A 19 0.75 -10.35 -7.94
CA SER A 19 1.81 -10.22 -8.95
C SER A 19 1.69 -8.90 -9.73
N GLY A 20 0.50 -8.59 -10.23
CA GLY A 20 0.26 -7.35 -10.98
C GLY A 20 0.45 -6.08 -10.16
N PHE A 21 0.08 -6.10 -8.86
CA PHE A 21 0.38 -4.96 -7.98
C PHE A 21 1.88 -4.81 -7.79
N ARG A 22 2.58 -5.91 -7.47
CA ARG A 22 4.04 -5.92 -7.29
C ARG A 22 4.76 -5.41 -8.54
N ASP A 23 4.28 -5.74 -9.73
CA ASP A 23 4.90 -5.29 -10.99
C ASP A 23 4.82 -3.78 -11.23
N THR A 24 3.94 -3.08 -10.51
CA THR A 24 3.83 -1.61 -10.54
C THR A 24 4.71 -0.91 -9.50
N THR A 25 5.36 -1.65 -8.62
CA THR A 25 6.29 -1.14 -7.59
C THR A 25 7.66 -0.79 -8.19
N ALA A 26 8.47 -0.04 -7.44
CA ALA A 26 9.82 0.35 -7.83
C ALA A 26 10.69 -0.87 -8.11
N ASN A 27 11.65 -0.75 -9.04
CA ASN A 27 12.52 -1.86 -9.41
C ASN A 27 13.30 -2.41 -8.20
N ALA A 28 13.89 -1.52 -7.40
CA ALA A 28 14.61 -1.90 -6.19
C ALA A 28 13.71 -2.65 -5.19
N PHE A 29 12.44 -2.27 -5.05
CA PHE A 29 11.48 -2.96 -4.20
C PHE A 29 11.21 -4.39 -4.69
N ARG A 30 10.99 -4.58 -6.00
CA ARG A 30 10.79 -5.91 -6.60
C ARG A 30 12.01 -6.82 -6.41
N GLN A 31 13.21 -6.27 -6.49
CA GLN A 31 14.45 -7.03 -6.26
C GLN A 31 14.60 -7.45 -4.79
N ALA A 32 14.25 -6.58 -3.85
CA ALA A 32 14.35 -6.85 -2.41
C ALA A 32 13.21 -7.74 -1.86
N PHE A 33 12.02 -7.66 -2.46
CA PHE A 33 10.83 -8.42 -2.07
C PHE A 33 10.35 -9.29 -3.23
N SER A 34 10.68 -10.58 -3.18
CA SER A 34 10.16 -11.58 -4.12
C SER A 34 8.64 -11.68 -4.03
N LEU A 35 7.98 -12.18 -5.09
CA LEU A 35 6.54 -12.40 -5.09
C LEU A 35 6.09 -13.32 -3.94
N GLU A 36 6.87 -14.37 -3.65
CA GLU A 36 6.61 -15.28 -2.54
C GLU A 36 6.63 -14.55 -1.19
N ARG A 37 7.67 -13.76 -0.92
CA ARG A 37 7.77 -12.98 0.32
C ARG A 37 6.64 -11.97 0.43
N PHE A 38 6.27 -11.33 -0.68
CA PHE A 38 5.17 -10.37 -0.73
C PHE A 38 3.82 -11.04 -0.41
N ASN A 39 3.54 -12.19 -1.03
CA ASN A 39 2.34 -12.99 -0.73
C ASN A 39 2.30 -13.45 0.73
N LEU A 40 3.45 -13.84 1.30
CA LEU A 40 3.53 -14.24 2.69
C LEU A 40 3.23 -13.07 3.65
N SER A 41 3.83 -11.89 3.40
CA SER A 41 3.62 -10.69 4.22
C SER A 41 2.17 -10.21 4.23
N PHE A 42 1.46 -10.36 3.11
CA PHE A 42 0.08 -9.90 2.96
C PHE A 42 -0.95 -11.04 2.98
N ARG A 43 -0.53 -12.25 3.39
CA ARG A 43 -1.38 -13.46 3.41
C ARG A 43 -2.69 -13.25 4.18
N GLY A 44 -2.63 -12.55 5.32
CA GLY A 44 -3.82 -12.27 6.13
C GLY A 44 -4.90 -11.51 5.37
N PHE A 45 -4.53 -10.52 4.55
CA PHE A 45 -5.48 -9.78 3.71
C PHE A 45 -6.13 -10.68 2.66
N ILE A 46 -5.36 -11.57 2.03
CA ILE A 46 -5.84 -12.52 1.02
C ILE A 46 -6.77 -13.57 1.64
N GLU A 47 -6.37 -14.17 2.77
CA GLU A 47 -7.13 -15.24 3.42
C GLU A 47 -8.47 -14.74 3.96
N GLN A 48 -8.46 -13.53 4.54
CA GLN A 48 -9.68 -12.88 5.02
C GLN A 48 -10.51 -12.23 3.91
N SER A 49 -10.04 -12.30 2.64
CA SER A 49 -10.70 -11.69 1.48
C SER A 49 -11.09 -10.23 1.75
N MET A 50 -10.14 -9.49 2.33
CA MET A 50 -10.40 -8.16 2.85
C MET A 50 -10.58 -7.17 1.70
N ASP A 51 -11.82 -6.70 1.50
CA ASP A 51 -12.11 -5.73 0.46
C ASP A 51 -11.68 -4.32 0.87
N LEU A 52 -10.49 -3.94 0.45
CA LEU A 52 -9.95 -2.61 0.68
C LEU A 52 -10.45 -1.59 -0.36
N THR A 53 -11.24 -1.99 -1.37
CA THR A 53 -11.74 -1.06 -2.38
C THR A 53 -12.81 -0.10 -1.85
N VAL A 54 -13.35 -0.40 -0.66
CA VAL A 54 -14.25 0.48 0.12
C VAL A 54 -13.65 1.86 0.38
N VAL A 55 -12.32 1.99 0.37
CA VAL A 55 -11.65 3.28 0.57
C VAL A 55 -11.91 4.29 -0.55
N ARG A 56 -12.42 3.85 -1.73
CA ARG A 56 -12.66 4.71 -2.91
C ARG A 56 -13.46 5.99 -2.59
N ASN A 57 -14.36 5.91 -1.63
CA ASN A 57 -15.26 6.99 -1.23
C ASN A 57 -14.84 7.67 0.08
N LEU A 58 -13.63 7.38 0.58
CA LEU A 58 -13.10 7.94 1.83
C LEU A 58 -11.95 8.89 1.55
N GLU A 59 -11.75 9.85 2.44
CA GLU A 59 -10.56 10.69 2.42
C GLU A 59 -9.52 10.13 3.42
N PRO A 60 -8.28 9.84 2.99
CA PRO A 60 -7.24 9.43 3.92
C PRO A 60 -6.81 10.60 4.79
N ALA A 61 -6.76 10.40 6.11
CA ALA A 61 -6.13 11.31 7.04
C ALA A 61 -4.61 11.08 7.02
N ILE A 62 -3.87 11.88 6.26
CA ILE A 62 -2.41 11.86 6.22
C ILE A 62 -1.89 12.58 7.48
N THR A 63 -1.15 11.86 8.32
CA THR A 63 -0.61 12.39 9.58
C THR A 63 0.90 12.63 9.50
N GLU A 64 1.60 11.93 8.61
CA GLU A 64 3.04 12.08 8.43
C GLU A 64 3.40 12.21 6.97
N THR A 65 4.30 13.15 6.66
CA THR A 65 4.89 13.33 5.33
C THR A 65 6.38 13.59 5.50
N ASN A 66 7.21 12.81 4.82
CA ASN A 66 8.65 12.99 4.84
C ASN A 66 9.20 12.87 3.41
N PHE A 67 9.90 13.89 2.95
CA PHE A 67 10.60 13.86 1.67
C PHE A 67 12.11 13.73 1.92
N ASN A 68 12.68 12.64 1.43
CA ASN A 68 14.12 12.42 1.44
C ASN A 68 14.69 12.80 0.06
N SER A 69 15.25 14.00 -0.04
CA SER A 69 15.84 14.51 -1.28
C SER A 69 17.07 13.72 -1.74
N ALA A 70 17.87 13.19 -0.81
CA ALA A 70 19.07 12.43 -1.13
C ALA A 70 18.74 11.06 -1.76
N GLN A 71 17.63 10.46 -1.33
CA GLN A 71 17.14 9.17 -1.86
C GLN A 71 16.08 9.33 -2.96
N GLY A 72 15.58 10.55 -3.19
CA GLY A 72 14.50 10.81 -4.14
C GLY A 72 13.19 10.12 -3.76
N THR A 73 12.92 9.97 -2.45
CA THR A 73 11.74 9.24 -1.96
C THR A 73 10.82 10.11 -1.11
N GLN A 74 9.51 9.84 -1.20
CA GLN A 74 8.48 10.47 -0.38
C GLN A 74 7.74 9.42 0.44
N ARG A 75 7.79 9.52 1.77
CA ARG A 75 7.00 8.71 2.70
C ARG A 75 5.73 9.46 3.09
N LEU A 76 4.60 8.76 3.03
CA LEU A 76 3.27 9.22 3.44
C LEU A 76 2.66 8.17 4.37
N ALA A 77 2.29 8.56 5.59
CA ALA A 77 1.61 7.68 6.53
C ALA A 77 0.36 8.34 7.11
N GLY A 78 -0.59 7.52 7.52
CA GLY A 78 -1.89 7.97 7.99
C GLY A 78 -2.91 6.84 8.09
N THR A 79 -4.19 7.20 8.06
CA THR A 79 -5.29 6.24 8.14
C THR A 79 -6.40 6.53 7.14
N PHE A 80 -7.09 5.48 6.70
CA PHE A 80 -8.42 5.59 6.12
C PHE A 80 -9.46 5.34 7.21
N PRO A 81 -10.51 6.19 7.33
CA PRO A 81 -11.52 6.08 8.37
C PRO A 81 -12.57 5.00 8.07
N THR A 82 -12.14 3.79 7.71
CA THR A 82 -13.02 2.62 7.52
C THR A 82 -13.72 2.23 8.85
N ARG A 83 -14.76 1.39 8.78
CA ARG A 83 -15.49 0.88 9.95
C ARG A 83 -15.78 -0.62 9.79
N PRO A 84 -15.80 -1.40 10.89
CA PRO A 84 -15.61 -0.99 12.29
C PRO A 84 -14.15 -0.72 12.69
N SER A 85 -13.20 -0.97 11.79
CA SER A 85 -11.77 -0.75 12.01
C SER A 85 -11.22 0.26 11.00
N GLN A 86 -10.19 1.01 11.38
CA GLN A 86 -9.43 1.88 10.48
C GLN A 86 -8.35 1.10 9.74
N LEU A 87 -8.06 1.50 8.51
CA LEU A 87 -6.91 1.01 7.76
C LEU A 87 -5.77 2.01 7.91
N ARG A 88 -4.74 1.64 8.68
CA ARG A 88 -3.49 2.39 8.75
C ARG A 88 -2.63 2.06 7.54
N PHE A 89 -2.02 3.08 6.97
CA PHE A 89 -1.06 2.94 5.88
C PHE A 89 0.24 3.66 6.21
N ASP A 90 1.34 3.11 5.71
CA ASP A 90 2.63 3.77 5.60
C ASP A 90 3.26 3.36 4.28
N TYR A 91 3.36 4.33 3.37
CA TYR A 91 3.82 4.13 2.02
C TYR A 91 5.06 4.99 1.75
N THR A 92 6.09 4.37 1.19
CA THR A 92 7.22 5.08 0.62
C THR A 92 7.11 5.02 -0.90
N PHE A 93 7.28 6.17 -1.55
CA PHE A 93 7.25 6.31 -3.01
C PHE A 93 8.60 6.78 -3.52
N GLN A 94 8.98 6.34 -4.71
CA GLN A 94 10.18 6.76 -5.42
C GLN A 94 9.80 7.20 -6.83
N TRP A 95 10.41 8.26 -7.33
CA TRP A 95 10.26 8.66 -8.73
C TRP A 95 11.14 7.77 -9.63
N GLU A 96 10.52 6.98 -10.51
CA GLU A 96 11.17 6.03 -11.42
C GLU A 96 10.37 5.96 -12.72
N ASP A 97 11.05 6.01 -13.88
CA ASP A 97 10.43 5.97 -15.22
C ASP A 97 9.25 6.96 -15.37
N ASP A 98 9.50 8.24 -15.04
CA ASP A 98 8.51 9.33 -15.13
C ASP A 98 7.21 9.12 -14.33
N SER A 99 7.27 8.29 -13.29
CA SER A 99 6.12 8.03 -12.41
C SER A 99 6.53 7.78 -10.96
N TRP A 100 5.62 8.06 -10.04
CA TRP A 100 5.79 7.63 -8.65
C TRP A 100 5.46 6.15 -8.51
N LYS A 101 6.45 5.34 -8.12
CA LYS A 101 6.29 3.93 -7.83
C LYS A 101 6.38 3.66 -6.33
N VAL A 102 5.69 2.63 -5.88
CA VAL A 102 5.75 2.19 -4.47
C VAL A 102 7.13 1.58 -4.22
N ALA A 103 7.87 2.16 -3.29
CA ALA A 103 9.17 1.71 -2.82
C ALA A 103 9.11 1.10 -1.40
N GLY A 104 7.96 1.23 -0.71
CA GLY A 104 7.67 0.59 0.57
C GLY A 104 6.17 0.61 0.84
N ILE A 105 5.66 -0.45 1.46
CA ILE A 105 4.24 -0.60 1.79
C ILE A 105 4.09 -1.33 3.13
N ASP A 106 3.42 -0.68 4.08
CA ASP A 106 2.89 -1.27 5.30
C ASP A 106 1.39 -0.93 5.39
N LEU A 107 0.59 -1.94 5.71
CA LEU A 107 -0.85 -1.82 5.90
C LEU A 107 -1.24 -2.60 7.15
N ALA A 108 -2.07 -1.99 7.98
CA ALA A 108 -2.60 -2.62 9.17
C ALA A 108 -4.06 -2.24 9.38
N VAL A 109 -4.88 -3.21 9.79
CA VAL A 109 -6.25 -2.95 10.25
C VAL A 109 -6.21 -2.78 11.76
N VAL A 110 -6.68 -1.63 12.23
CA VAL A 110 -6.69 -1.26 13.65
C VAL A 110 -8.13 -1.02 14.07
N PRO A 111 -8.64 -1.72 15.10
CA PRO A 111 -9.97 -1.44 15.64
C PRO A 111 -10.14 0.04 16.01
N VAL A 112 -11.31 0.60 15.73
CA VAL A 112 -11.68 1.90 16.30
C VAL A 112 -12.23 1.60 17.69
N GLU A 113 -11.55 2.10 18.72
CA GLU A 113 -12.07 2.09 20.10
C GLU A 113 -13.32 2.97 20.23
#